data_AF-A0A067MHX3-F1
#
_entry.id   AF-A0A067MHX3-F1
#
_cell.length_a   1.000
_cell.length_b   1.000
_cell.length_c   1.000
_cell.angle_alpha   90.00
_cell.angle_beta   90.00
_cell.angle_gamma   90.00
#
_symmetry.space_group_name_H-M   'P 1'
#
loop_
_entity.id
_entity.type
_entity.pdbx_description
1 polymer ?
#
loop_
_entity_poly.entity_id
_entity_poly.type
_entity_poly.pdbx_seq_one_letter_code
_entity_poly.pdbx_strand_id
1 'polypeptide(L)'
;MTYTAADLQRDLAEIASMSVGPKPTDPIPMVLWEMSRTHLALMKNWIQIYKPEFQQFHTSAPIDDTENYIGFALAWISIVYAHHQLEDEVQFPVWSKYVDMSANEAEHEKMLPPLREFEAYLKSVLAGDFTWDASKAEALAQEFFPPLAHHYVAELYTLTPEVLIKGGYTPEESAATFAKVAMRGKEILDPARDVVPLLLHNDGATDFPPVPWTITKEWKMPQELYDAHKGWWKYAPPQ
;
A
#
# COMPACT_ATOMS: atom_id res chain seq x y z
N MET A 1 -6.96 -20.45 -7.95
CA MET A 1 -6.73 -20.95 -6.57
C MET A 1 -7.17 -19.83 -5.64
N THR A 2 -7.92 -20.13 -4.58
CA THR A 2 -8.37 -19.13 -3.61
C THR A 2 -7.21 -18.68 -2.73
N TYR A 3 -7.07 -17.38 -2.49
CA TYR A 3 -6.05 -16.83 -1.60
C TYR A 3 -6.51 -16.99 -0.14
N THR A 4 -5.70 -17.66 0.67
CA THR A 4 -6.09 -18.07 2.03
C THR A 4 -5.44 -17.20 3.11
N ALA A 5 -5.90 -17.35 4.36
CA ALA A 5 -5.24 -16.73 5.50
C ALA A 5 -3.78 -17.23 5.70
N ALA A 6 -3.49 -18.47 5.29
CA ALA A 6 -2.13 -19.01 5.33
C ALA A 6 -1.23 -18.36 4.26
N ASP A 7 -1.77 -18.10 3.06
CA ASP A 7 -1.05 -17.35 2.02
C ASP A 7 -0.73 -15.93 2.50
N LEU A 8 -1.72 -15.25 3.09
CA LEU A 8 -1.55 -13.92 3.66
C LEU A 8 -0.45 -13.88 4.73
N GLN A 9 -0.47 -14.83 5.67
CA GLN A 9 0.53 -14.89 6.74
C GLN A 9 1.94 -15.15 6.18
N ARG A 10 2.06 -16.01 5.18
CA ARG A 10 3.34 -16.27 4.49
C ARG A 10 3.87 -14.98 3.84
N ASP A 11 3.04 -14.32 3.04
CA ASP A 11 3.48 -13.15 2.26
C ASP A 11 3.80 -11.95 3.18
N LEU A 12 3.00 -11.75 4.24
CA LEU A 12 3.31 -10.75 5.28
C LEU A 12 4.64 -11.02 5.99
N ALA A 13 4.91 -12.28 6.36
CA ALA A 13 6.16 -12.65 7.01
C ALA A 13 7.37 -12.42 6.09
N GLU A 14 7.21 -12.73 4.80
CA GLU A 14 8.23 -12.52 3.79
C GLU A 14 8.57 -11.03 3.63
N ILE A 15 7.56 -10.17 3.42
CA ILE A 15 7.75 -8.72 3.29
C ILE A 15 8.34 -8.12 4.57
N ALA A 16 7.84 -8.54 5.73
CA ALA A 16 8.36 -8.06 7.01
C ALA A 16 9.84 -8.42 7.21
N SER A 17 10.30 -9.56 6.69
CA SER A 17 11.70 -9.98 6.77
C SER A 17 12.65 -9.05 6.01
N MET A 18 12.17 -8.34 4.98
CA MET A 18 12.97 -7.45 4.13
C MET A 18 13.03 -6.00 4.62
N SER A 19 12.25 -5.66 5.65
CA SER A 19 12.26 -4.34 6.33
C SER A 19 12.70 -4.42 7.79
N VAL A 20 13.39 -5.50 8.19
CA VAL A 20 13.84 -5.67 9.58
C VAL A 20 14.91 -4.64 9.95
N GLY A 21 14.72 -4.01 11.12
CA GLY A 21 15.72 -3.13 11.72
C GLY A 21 15.51 -1.66 11.40
N PRO A 22 16.45 -0.80 11.82
CA PRO A 22 16.36 0.64 11.63
C PRO A 22 16.46 1.02 10.15
N LYS A 23 15.87 2.18 9.78
CA LYS A 23 16.02 2.75 8.44
C LYS A 23 17.50 2.83 8.02
N PRO A 24 17.89 2.27 6.86
CA PRO A 24 19.26 2.35 6.36
C PRO A 24 19.70 3.79 6.09
N THR A 25 20.99 4.08 6.28
CA THR A 25 21.58 5.38 5.89
C THR A 25 22.12 5.38 4.47
N ASP A 26 22.47 4.20 3.94
CA ASP A 26 22.89 4.06 2.55
C ASP A 26 21.65 4.08 1.63
N PRO A 27 21.62 4.94 0.60
CA PRO A 27 20.49 5.05 -0.32
C PRO A 27 20.12 3.76 -1.04
N ILE A 28 21.06 2.84 -1.30
CA ILE A 28 20.75 1.61 -2.04
C ILE A 28 19.88 0.65 -1.20
N PRO A 29 20.31 0.18 -0.01
CA PRO A 29 19.46 -0.66 0.84
C PRO A 29 18.19 0.05 1.34
N MET A 30 18.17 1.38 1.34
CA MET A 30 16.95 2.15 1.61
C MET A 30 15.84 1.86 0.59
N VAL A 31 16.15 1.52 -0.68
CA VAL A 31 15.15 1.18 -1.70
C VAL A 31 14.32 -0.03 -1.27
N LEU A 32 14.98 -1.16 -0.99
CA LEU A 32 14.31 -2.37 -0.52
C LEU A 32 13.56 -2.12 0.79
N TRP A 33 14.19 -1.40 1.72
CA TRP A 33 13.61 -1.12 3.02
C TRP A 33 12.34 -0.27 2.91
N GLU A 34 12.35 0.85 2.18
CA GLU A 34 11.14 1.68 2.03
C GLU A 34 10.05 0.96 1.24
N MET A 35 10.40 0.19 0.21
CA MET A 35 9.42 -0.56 -0.57
C MET A 35 8.71 -1.62 0.27
N SER A 36 9.48 -2.44 1.00
CA SER A 36 8.92 -3.46 1.88
C SER A 36 8.09 -2.86 3.03
N ARG A 37 8.47 -1.70 3.57
CA ARG A 37 7.66 -0.98 4.57
C ARG A 37 6.34 -0.48 4.00
N THR A 38 6.34 0.04 2.77
CA THR A 38 5.12 0.46 2.07
C THR A 38 4.20 -0.74 1.80
N HIS A 39 4.72 -1.82 1.21
CA HIS A 39 3.96 -3.04 0.96
C HIS A 39 3.37 -3.63 2.25
N LEU A 40 4.15 -3.66 3.33
CA LEU A 40 3.68 -4.13 4.63
C LEU A 40 2.52 -3.28 5.18
N ALA A 41 2.63 -1.95 5.09
CA ALA A 41 1.58 -1.04 5.55
C ALA A 41 0.29 -1.20 4.71
N LEU A 42 0.42 -1.35 3.39
CA LEU A 42 -0.71 -1.58 2.49
C LEU A 42 -1.42 -2.90 2.78
N MET A 43 -0.68 -4.00 3.00
CA MET A 43 -1.28 -5.28 3.38
C MET A 43 -1.95 -5.23 4.75
N LYS A 44 -1.35 -4.53 5.73
CA LYS A 44 -1.95 -4.35 7.06
C LYS A 44 -3.22 -3.52 7.02
N ASN A 45 -3.27 -2.51 6.16
CA ASN A 45 -4.48 -1.74 5.95
C ASN A 45 -5.57 -2.58 5.28
N TRP A 46 -5.23 -3.41 4.29
CA TRP A 46 -6.14 -4.39 3.71
C TRP A 46 -6.73 -5.36 4.74
N ILE A 47 -5.93 -5.84 5.69
CA ILE A 47 -6.41 -6.72 6.79
C ILE A 47 -7.56 -6.08 7.56
N GLN A 48 -7.54 -4.76 7.77
CA GLN A 48 -8.63 -4.07 8.49
C GLN A 48 -9.93 -4.02 7.69
N ILE A 49 -9.83 -4.01 6.36
CA ILE A 49 -10.96 -4.03 5.43
C ILE A 49 -11.52 -5.45 5.31
N TYR A 50 -10.66 -6.41 4.99
CA TYR A 50 -11.08 -7.77 4.63
C TYR A 50 -11.28 -8.70 5.84
N LYS A 51 -10.62 -8.45 6.97
CA LYS A 51 -10.67 -9.26 8.21
C LYS A 51 -10.45 -10.77 7.95
N PRO A 52 -9.25 -11.14 7.49
CA PRO A 52 -8.92 -12.47 6.94
C PRO A 52 -9.13 -13.63 7.91
N GLU A 53 -9.08 -13.43 9.22
CA GLU A 53 -9.40 -14.42 10.24
C GLU A 53 -10.85 -14.92 10.16
N PHE A 54 -11.73 -14.15 9.51
CA PHE A 54 -13.10 -14.53 9.21
C PHE A 54 -13.32 -14.86 7.73
N GLN A 55 -12.29 -14.72 6.87
CA GLN A 55 -12.35 -14.89 5.40
C GLN A 55 -13.53 -14.15 4.74
N GLN A 56 -13.97 -13.06 5.36
CA GLN A 56 -15.23 -12.43 4.99
C GLN A 56 -15.24 -10.97 5.44
N PHE A 57 -15.95 -10.14 4.68
CA PHE A 57 -16.42 -8.81 5.09
C PHE A 57 -17.49 -8.90 6.21
N HIS A 58 -17.19 -9.63 7.30
CA HIS A 58 -18.08 -9.90 8.44
C HIS A 58 -18.12 -8.71 9.39
N THR A 59 -18.66 -7.63 8.86
CA THR A 59 -19.04 -6.45 9.59
C THR A 59 -20.32 -5.93 8.98
N SER A 60 -21.20 -5.38 9.83
CA SER A 60 -22.36 -4.64 9.36
C SER A 60 -21.99 -3.21 8.93
N ALA A 61 -20.73 -2.78 9.12
CA ALA A 61 -20.27 -1.43 8.81
C ALA A 61 -20.56 -0.95 7.37
N PRO A 62 -20.43 -1.77 6.31
CA PRO A 62 -20.87 -1.39 4.96
C PRO A 62 -22.36 -1.03 4.85
N ILE A 63 -23.19 -1.42 5.83
CA ILE A 63 -24.64 -1.17 5.89
C ILE A 63 -24.97 -0.12 6.94
N ASP A 64 -24.47 -0.27 8.17
CA ASP A 64 -24.80 0.58 9.31
C ASP A 64 -24.04 1.92 9.31
N ASP A 65 -22.92 1.97 8.59
CA ASP A 65 -21.96 3.08 8.58
C ASP A 65 -21.24 3.17 7.22
N THR A 66 -22.01 3.01 6.15
CA THR A 66 -21.55 2.86 4.77
C THR A 66 -20.53 3.90 4.35
N GLU A 67 -20.79 5.19 4.60
CA GLU A 67 -19.91 6.29 4.17
C GLU A 67 -18.51 6.16 4.74
N ASN A 68 -18.40 5.84 6.03
CA ASN A 68 -17.11 5.77 6.71
C ASN A 68 -16.35 4.49 6.37
N TYR A 69 -17.05 3.36 6.31
CA TYR A 69 -16.42 2.08 5.98
C TYR A 69 -15.92 2.05 4.53
N ILE A 70 -16.79 2.46 3.59
CA ILE A 70 -16.40 2.51 2.18
C ILE A 70 -15.37 3.62 1.94
N GLY A 71 -15.47 4.77 2.61
CA GLY A 71 -14.44 5.81 2.57
C GLY A 71 -13.08 5.29 3.00
N PHE A 72 -13.01 4.52 4.09
CA PHE A 72 -11.79 3.86 4.55
C PHE A 72 -11.23 2.88 3.51
N ALA A 73 -12.08 2.04 2.91
CA ALA A 73 -11.65 1.11 1.87
C ALA A 73 -11.20 1.81 0.57
N LEU A 74 -11.86 2.90 0.17
CA LEU A 74 -11.47 3.71 -0.99
C LEU A 74 -10.17 4.47 -0.73
N ALA A 75 -9.88 4.88 0.51
CA ALA A 75 -8.60 5.48 0.86
C ALA A 75 -7.45 4.47 0.67
N TRP A 76 -7.65 3.20 1.03
CA TRP A 76 -6.70 2.12 0.72
C TRP A 76 -6.48 1.95 -0.79
N ILE A 77 -7.55 1.86 -1.57
CA ILE A 77 -7.45 1.74 -3.04
C ILE A 77 -6.70 2.93 -3.64
N SER A 78 -6.98 4.14 -3.14
CA SER A 78 -6.32 5.36 -3.59
C SER A 78 -4.81 5.34 -3.37
N ILE A 79 -4.35 4.96 -2.17
CA ILE A 79 -2.90 4.85 -1.93
C ILE A 79 -2.26 3.71 -2.72
N VAL A 80 -2.98 2.60 -2.95
CA VAL A 80 -2.52 1.53 -3.85
C VAL A 80 -2.31 2.07 -5.27
N TYR A 81 -3.25 2.87 -5.82
CA TYR A 81 -3.04 3.48 -7.13
C TYR A 81 -1.90 4.48 -7.14
N ALA A 82 -1.82 5.36 -6.14
CA ALA A 82 -0.77 6.37 -6.10
C ALA A 82 0.63 5.75 -5.94
N HIS A 83 0.75 4.67 -5.17
CA HIS A 83 1.97 3.87 -5.03
C HIS A 83 2.46 3.35 -6.39
N HIS A 84 1.64 2.57 -7.09
CA HIS A 84 2.04 2.02 -8.39
C HIS A 84 2.17 3.09 -9.48
N GLN A 85 1.46 4.21 -9.37
CA GLN A 85 1.67 5.36 -10.26
C GLN A 85 3.05 5.99 -10.08
N LEU A 86 3.58 6.08 -8.84
CA LEU A 86 4.95 6.54 -8.60
C LEU A 86 5.98 5.59 -9.19
N GLU A 87 5.71 4.28 -9.12
CA GLU A 87 6.57 3.27 -9.72
C GLU A 87 6.61 3.43 -11.24
N ASP A 88 5.44 3.42 -11.89
CA ASP A 88 5.32 3.49 -13.35
C ASP A 88 5.87 4.81 -13.93
N GLU A 89 5.62 5.95 -13.26
CA GLU A 89 6.00 7.26 -13.78
C GLU A 89 7.43 7.66 -13.40
N VAL A 90 7.98 7.12 -12.31
CA VAL A 90 9.26 7.58 -11.75
C VAL A 90 10.26 6.46 -11.53
N GLN A 91 9.90 5.40 -10.80
CA GLN A 91 10.89 4.43 -10.31
C GLN A 91 11.28 3.43 -11.40
N PHE A 92 10.32 2.76 -12.05
CA PHE A 92 10.57 1.80 -13.13
C PHE A 92 11.36 2.42 -14.28
N PRO A 93 11.03 3.64 -14.80
CA PRO A 93 11.85 4.28 -15.83
C PRO A 93 13.32 4.51 -15.44
N VAL A 94 13.62 4.61 -14.14
CA VAL A 94 15.01 4.71 -13.66
C VAL A 94 15.62 3.33 -13.48
N TRP A 95 14.95 2.44 -12.75
CA TRP A 95 15.47 1.11 -12.42
C TRP A 95 15.64 0.20 -13.65
N SER A 96 14.79 0.33 -14.67
CA SER A 96 14.88 -0.41 -15.95
C SER A 96 16.19 -0.19 -16.72
N LYS A 97 17.02 0.78 -16.32
CA LYS A 97 18.37 0.98 -16.86
C LYS A 97 19.42 0.04 -16.25
N TYR A 98 19.13 -0.53 -15.09
CA TYR A 98 20.06 -1.31 -14.27
C TYR A 98 19.55 -2.74 -14.01
N VAL A 99 18.24 -2.92 -13.95
CA VAL A 99 17.56 -4.20 -13.66
C VAL A 99 16.37 -4.38 -14.60
N ASP A 100 15.96 -5.62 -14.87
CA ASP A 100 14.78 -5.90 -15.71
C ASP A 100 13.50 -5.78 -14.89
N MET A 101 12.71 -4.73 -15.16
CA MET A 101 11.43 -4.49 -14.49
C MET A 101 10.21 -5.02 -15.25
N SER A 102 10.40 -5.66 -16.41
CA SER A 102 9.29 -6.05 -17.30
C SER A 102 8.28 -7.00 -16.63
N ALA A 103 8.74 -7.83 -15.69
CA ALA A 103 7.85 -8.69 -14.90
C ALA A 103 6.95 -7.87 -13.97
N ASN A 104 7.50 -6.88 -13.26
CA ASN A 104 6.77 -6.00 -12.36
C ASN A 104 5.76 -5.14 -13.13
N GLU A 105 6.17 -4.57 -14.27
CA GLU A 105 5.27 -3.84 -15.18
C GLU A 105 4.10 -4.72 -15.66
N ALA A 106 4.39 -5.96 -16.08
CA ALA A 106 3.35 -6.90 -16.51
C ALA A 106 2.43 -7.37 -15.37
N GLU A 107 2.88 -7.31 -14.12
CA GLU A 107 2.04 -7.55 -12.95
C GLU A 107 1.08 -6.39 -12.69
N HIS A 108 1.54 -5.13 -12.84
CA HIS A 108 0.69 -3.94 -12.76
C HIS A 108 -0.49 -4.01 -13.75
N GLU A 109 -0.19 -4.37 -15.01
CA GLU A 109 -1.20 -4.54 -16.05
C GLU A 109 -2.26 -5.59 -15.70
N LYS A 110 -1.90 -6.62 -14.93
CA LYS A 110 -2.80 -7.70 -14.51
C LYS A 110 -3.58 -7.38 -13.25
N MET A 111 -2.95 -6.75 -12.26
CA MET A 111 -3.54 -6.56 -10.93
C MET A 111 -4.42 -5.31 -10.81
N LEU A 112 -4.13 -4.23 -11.56
CA LEU A 112 -4.88 -2.98 -11.46
C LEU A 112 -6.29 -3.03 -12.08
N PRO A 113 -6.56 -3.75 -13.20
CA PRO A 113 -7.92 -3.90 -13.72
C PRO A 113 -8.93 -4.51 -12.74
N PRO A 114 -8.70 -5.69 -12.11
CA PRO A 114 -9.67 -6.24 -11.16
C PRO A 114 -9.80 -5.38 -9.89
N LEU A 115 -8.76 -4.63 -9.49
CA LEU A 115 -8.88 -3.65 -8.41
C LEU A 115 -9.86 -2.52 -8.77
N ARG A 116 -9.89 -2.07 -10.03
CA ARG A 116 -10.86 -1.07 -10.52
C ARG A 116 -12.30 -1.59 -10.45
N GLU A 117 -12.52 -2.87 -10.71
CA GLU A 117 -13.85 -3.48 -10.58
C GLU A 117 -14.33 -3.52 -9.12
N PHE A 118 -13.43 -3.82 -8.18
CA PHE A 118 -13.73 -3.71 -6.76
C PHE A 118 -14.01 -2.27 -6.33
N GLU A 119 -13.20 -1.31 -6.78
CA GLU A 119 -13.43 0.12 -6.53
C GLU A 119 -14.80 0.58 -7.07
N ALA A 120 -15.13 0.20 -8.31
CA ALA A 120 -16.41 0.54 -8.94
C ALA A 120 -17.59 -0.04 -8.15
N TYR A 121 -17.46 -1.27 -7.65
CA TYR A 121 -18.46 -1.86 -6.78
C TYR A 121 -18.64 -1.07 -5.48
N LEU A 122 -17.55 -0.73 -4.78
CA LEU A 122 -17.61 0.09 -3.58
C LEU A 122 -18.28 1.46 -3.83
N LYS A 123 -17.90 2.14 -4.91
CA LYS A 123 -18.52 3.42 -5.31
C LYS A 123 -20.01 3.27 -5.62
N SER A 124 -20.43 2.17 -6.25
CA SER A 124 -21.85 1.91 -6.52
C SER A 124 -22.68 1.70 -5.26
N VAL A 125 -22.10 1.05 -4.23
CA VAL A 125 -22.75 0.88 -2.93
C VAL A 125 -22.82 2.23 -2.20
N LEU A 126 -21.74 3.01 -2.22
CA LEU A 126 -21.72 4.34 -1.61
C LEU A 126 -22.74 5.31 -2.25
N ALA A 127 -22.93 5.21 -3.57
CA ALA A 127 -23.92 6.00 -4.31
C ALA A 127 -25.36 5.54 -4.08
N GLY A 128 -25.57 4.36 -3.49
CA GLY A 128 -26.90 3.76 -3.32
C GLY A 128 -27.44 3.05 -4.57
N ASP A 129 -26.63 2.92 -5.62
CA ASP A 129 -27.00 2.22 -6.87
C ASP A 129 -27.07 0.70 -6.68
N PHE A 130 -26.34 0.18 -5.68
CA PHE A 130 -26.28 -1.24 -5.36
C PHE A 130 -26.34 -1.46 -3.84
N THR A 131 -27.06 -2.49 -3.40
CA THR A 131 -27.05 -2.88 -1.97
C THR A 131 -25.80 -3.69 -1.67
N TRP A 132 -25.15 -3.43 -0.54
CA TRP A 132 -23.99 -4.21 -0.12
C TRP A 132 -24.25 -5.72 -0.12
N ASP A 133 -23.41 -6.44 -0.85
CA ASP A 133 -23.32 -7.89 -0.92
C ASP A 133 -21.88 -8.32 -0.58
N ALA A 134 -21.72 -8.92 0.60
CA ALA A 134 -20.43 -9.41 1.07
C ALA A 134 -19.86 -10.54 0.18
N SER A 135 -20.70 -11.35 -0.45
CA SER A 135 -20.26 -12.44 -1.34
C SER A 135 -19.71 -11.90 -2.65
N LYS A 136 -20.33 -10.83 -3.17
CA LYS A 136 -19.81 -10.11 -4.34
C LYS A 136 -18.50 -9.40 -4.00
N ALA A 137 -18.42 -8.74 -2.84
CA ALA A 137 -17.19 -8.12 -2.36
C ALA A 137 -16.05 -9.14 -2.25
N GLU A 138 -16.35 -10.33 -1.70
CA GLU A 138 -15.40 -11.45 -1.57
C GLU A 138 -14.92 -11.93 -2.94
N ALA A 139 -15.84 -12.18 -3.86
CA ALA A 139 -15.49 -12.61 -5.21
C ALA A 139 -14.57 -11.60 -5.90
N LEU A 140 -14.88 -10.29 -5.82
CA LEU A 140 -14.04 -9.23 -6.37
C LEU A 140 -12.66 -9.16 -5.68
N ALA A 141 -12.61 -9.32 -4.36
CA ALA A 141 -11.36 -9.36 -3.60
C ALA A 141 -10.45 -10.51 -4.04
N GLN A 142 -11.01 -11.69 -4.31
CA GLN A 142 -10.26 -12.85 -4.79
C GLN A 142 -9.72 -12.68 -6.23
N GLU A 143 -10.24 -11.72 -7.01
CA GLU A 143 -9.72 -11.45 -8.35
C GLU A 143 -8.49 -10.53 -8.33
N PHE A 144 -8.41 -9.55 -7.43
CA PHE A 144 -7.29 -8.59 -7.41
C PHE A 144 -6.26 -8.85 -6.30
N PHE A 145 -6.68 -9.35 -5.13
CA PHE A 145 -5.77 -9.41 -3.98
C PHE A 145 -4.67 -10.47 -4.15
N PRO A 146 -4.94 -11.72 -4.60
CA PRO A 146 -3.85 -12.67 -4.86
C PRO A 146 -2.75 -12.15 -5.81
N PRO A 147 -3.05 -11.57 -7.00
CA PRO A 147 -2.00 -11.03 -7.85
C PRO A 147 -1.30 -9.81 -7.23
N LEU A 148 -2.01 -8.96 -6.48
CA LEU A 148 -1.41 -7.83 -5.75
C LEU A 148 -0.43 -8.31 -4.66
N ALA A 149 -0.82 -9.30 -3.87
CA ALA A 149 0.03 -9.88 -2.82
C ALA A 149 1.26 -10.58 -3.41
N HIS A 150 1.11 -11.26 -4.55
CA HIS A 150 2.24 -11.83 -5.27
C HIS A 150 3.23 -10.75 -5.70
N HIS A 151 2.73 -9.68 -6.33
CA HIS A 151 3.53 -8.54 -6.78
C HIS A 151 4.32 -7.91 -5.62
N TYR A 152 3.65 -7.67 -4.48
CA TYR A 152 4.28 -7.10 -3.30
C TYR A 152 5.48 -7.90 -2.77
N VAL A 153 5.51 -9.22 -3.00
CA VAL A 153 6.64 -10.06 -2.63
C VAL A 153 7.66 -10.12 -3.75
N ALA A 154 7.21 -10.35 -4.99
CA ALA A 154 8.08 -10.57 -6.14
C ALA A 154 8.94 -9.35 -6.47
N GLU A 155 8.37 -8.15 -6.38
CA GLU A 155 9.09 -6.91 -6.66
C GLU A 155 10.29 -6.71 -5.75
N LEU A 156 10.15 -7.03 -4.45
CA LEU A 156 11.22 -6.85 -3.47
C LEU A 156 12.48 -7.66 -3.81
N TYR A 157 12.33 -8.84 -4.41
CA TYR A 157 13.46 -9.63 -4.88
C TYR A 157 14.20 -9.00 -6.07
N THR A 158 13.51 -8.22 -6.89
CA THR A 158 14.10 -7.43 -7.98
C THR A 158 14.88 -6.23 -7.44
N LEU A 159 14.49 -5.72 -6.27
CA LEU A 159 15.04 -4.51 -5.66
C LEU A 159 16.09 -4.78 -4.56
N THR A 160 16.59 -6.02 -4.46
CA THR A 160 17.66 -6.33 -3.50
C THR A 160 18.92 -5.50 -3.78
N PRO A 161 19.66 -5.06 -2.73
CA PRO A 161 20.89 -4.29 -2.92
C PRO A 161 21.89 -4.99 -3.85
N GLU A 162 22.01 -6.31 -3.76
CA GLU A 162 22.89 -7.11 -4.59
C GLU A 162 22.52 -7.02 -6.07
N VAL A 163 21.23 -7.08 -6.39
CA VAL A 163 20.72 -6.97 -7.76
C VAL A 163 20.94 -5.56 -8.31
N LEU A 164 20.61 -4.53 -7.53
CA LEU A 164 20.79 -3.13 -7.92
C LEU A 164 22.28 -2.78 -8.13
N ILE A 165 23.15 -3.17 -7.20
CA ILE A 165 24.61 -2.92 -7.29
C ILE A 165 25.21 -3.65 -8.48
N LYS A 166 24.81 -4.92 -8.72
CA LYS A 166 25.26 -5.69 -9.89
C LYS A 166 24.83 -5.05 -11.21
N GLY A 167 23.64 -4.43 -11.23
CA GLY A 167 23.13 -3.64 -12.35
C GLY A 167 23.85 -2.31 -12.57
N GLY A 168 24.69 -1.88 -11.62
CA GLY A 168 25.43 -0.62 -11.68
C GLY A 168 24.67 0.58 -11.12
N TYR A 169 23.56 0.35 -10.39
CA TYR A 169 22.81 1.43 -9.73
C TYR A 169 23.64 2.04 -8.60
N THR A 170 23.77 3.37 -8.58
CA THR A 170 24.64 4.07 -7.62
C THR A 170 23.86 4.72 -6.48
N PRO A 171 24.52 5.03 -5.34
CA PRO A 171 23.90 5.80 -4.26
C PRO A 171 23.39 7.19 -4.72
N GLU A 172 24.10 7.84 -5.64
CA GLU A 172 23.69 9.13 -6.20
C GLU A 172 22.41 9.02 -7.03
N GLU A 173 22.30 7.95 -7.82
CA GLU A 173 21.09 7.66 -8.62
C GLU A 173 19.91 7.32 -7.70
N SER A 174 20.15 6.56 -6.63
CA SER A 174 19.14 6.28 -5.60
C SER A 174 18.63 7.55 -4.92
N ALA A 175 19.54 8.40 -4.43
CA ALA A 175 19.15 9.67 -3.82
C ALA A 175 18.35 10.56 -4.79
N ALA A 176 18.74 10.59 -6.07
CA ALA A 176 18.01 11.32 -7.09
C ALA A 176 16.61 10.73 -7.38
N THR A 177 16.45 9.40 -7.35
CA THR A 177 15.15 8.74 -7.48
C THR A 177 14.24 9.08 -6.30
N PHE A 178 14.71 8.98 -5.06
CA PHE A 178 13.94 9.38 -3.88
C PHE A 178 13.48 10.84 -3.94
N ALA A 179 14.35 11.75 -4.41
CA ALA A 179 13.97 13.15 -4.60
C ALA A 179 12.86 13.31 -5.65
N LYS A 180 12.89 12.55 -6.75
CA LYS A 180 11.82 12.56 -7.77
C LYS A 180 10.51 11.99 -7.25
N VAL A 181 10.56 10.87 -6.52
CA VAL A 181 9.39 10.28 -5.87
C VAL A 181 8.78 11.29 -4.89
N ALA A 182 9.59 11.95 -4.07
CA ALA A 182 9.10 12.98 -3.15
C ALA A 182 8.49 14.20 -3.86
N MET A 183 9.01 14.60 -5.02
CA MET A 183 8.42 15.68 -5.83
C MET A 183 7.09 15.24 -6.44
N ARG A 184 7.06 14.08 -7.10
CA ARG A 184 5.86 13.57 -7.77
C ARG A 184 4.75 13.22 -6.77
N GLY A 185 5.12 12.64 -5.63
CA GLY A 185 4.20 12.34 -4.53
C GLY A 185 3.46 13.57 -4.03
N LYS A 186 4.12 14.74 -3.94
CA LYS A 186 3.47 16.01 -3.58
C LYS A 186 2.40 16.47 -4.57
N GLU A 187 2.49 16.03 -5.82
CA GLU A 187 1.55 16.42 -6.87
C GLU A 187 0.32 15.50 -6.92
N ILE A 188 0.49 14.22 -6.59
CA ILE A 188 -0.57 13.21 -6.79
C ILE A 188 -1.22 12.72 -5.50
N LEU A 189 -0.51 12.79 -4.36
CA LEU A 189 -1.04 12.34 -3.08
C LEU A 189 -1.84 13.44 -2.40
N ASP A 190 -2.98 13.07 -1.86
CA ASP A 190 -3.70 13.85 -0.85
C ASP A 190 -3.19 13.43 0.54
N PRO A 191 -2.53 14.31 1.31
CA PRO A 191 -2.02 13.96 2.64
C PRO A 191 -3.08 13.45 3.61
N ALA A 192 -4.30 13.97 3.55
CA ALA A 192 -5.37 13.58 4.47
C ALA A 192 -5.94 12.21 4.10
N ARG A 193 -6.01 11.87 2.82
CA ARG A 193 -6.57 10.59 2.34
C ARG A 193 -5.52 9.48 2.21
N ASP A 194 -4.35 9.78 1.66
CA ASP A 194 -3.39 8.79 1.18
C ASP A 194 -2.21 8.56 2.14
N VAL A 195 -1.78 9.59 2.89
CA VAL A 195 -0.66 9.47 3.85
C VAL A 195 -1.12 8.99 5.23
N VAL A 196 -2.32 9.38 5.67
CA VAL A 196 -2.89 8.93 6.96
C VAL A 196 -2.96 7.40 7.06
N PRO A 197 -3.47 6.64 6.07
CA PRO A 197 -3.46 5.19 6.11
C PRO A 197 -2.06 4.59 6.36
N LEU A 198 -1.01 5.12 5.71
CA LEU A 198 0.35 4.63 5.93
C LEU A 198 0.81 4.86 7.38
N LEU A 199 0.53 6.02 7.96
CA LEU A 199 0.86 6.33 9.36
C LEU A 199 0.13 5.44 10.38
N LEU A 200 -1.11 5.08 10.08
CA LEU A 200 -1.92 4.21 10.94
C LEU A 200 -1.49 2.74 10.90
N HIS A 201 -0.75 2.32 9.87
CA HIS A 201 -0.38 0.93 9.62
C HIS A 201 1.15 0.71 9.54
N ASN A 202 1.94 1.64 10.11
CA ASN A 202 3.40 1.61 10.10
C ASN A 202 4.05 0.90 11.32
N ASP A 203 3.32 0.13 12.12
CA ASP A 203 3.84 -0.51 13.34
C ASP A 203 4.48 0.43 14.37
N GLY A 204 4.05 1.70 14.41
CA GLY A 204 4.60 2.70 15.33
C GLY A 204 6.00 3.17 14.95
N ALA A 205 6.42 2.96 13.70
CA ALA A 205 7.65 3.56 13.20
C ALA A 205 7.60 5.09 13.28
N THR A 206 8.77 5.68 13.55
CA THR A 206 8.94 7.13 13.69
C THR A 206 9.79 7.72 12.56
N ASP A 207 10.26 6.88 11.66
CA ASP A 207 11.11 7.17 10.50
C ASP A 207 10.45 6.81 9.16
N PHE A 208 9.18 6.36 9.20
CA PHE A 208 8.37 6.00 8.04
C PHE A 208 6.87 6.25 8.31
N PRO A 209 6.07 6.70 7.32
CA PRO A 209 6.47 7.13 5.98
C PRO A 209 7.27 8.45 5.99
N PRO A 210 7.99 8.78 4.90
CA PRO A 210 8.65 10.07 4.77
C PRO A 210 7.62 11.20 4.70
N VAL A 211 7.59 12.04 5.73
CA VAL A 211 6.67 13.18 5.87
C VAL A 211 7.46 14.46 6.24
N PRO A 212 6.91 15.67 5.98
CA PRO A 212 7.63 16.91 6.27
C PRO A 212 7.66 17.29 7.76
N TRP A 213 7.08 16.48 8.64
CA TRP A 213 7.09 16.67 10.10
C TRP A 213 7.79 15.50 10.81
N THR A 214 8.10 15.65 12.10
CA THR A 214 8.73 14.60 12.89
C THR A 214 7.67 13.68 13.48
N ILE A 215 7.70 12.39 13.17
CA ILE A 215 6.86 11.39 13.81
C ILE A 215 7.49 11.01 15.16
N THR A 216 6.70 10.98 16.22
CA THR A 216 7.12 10.57 17.58
C THR A 216 6.15 9.52 18.12
N LYS A 217 6.46 8.91 19.27
CA LYS A 217 5.55 7.94 19.90
C LYS A 217 4.27 8.60 20.40
N GLU A 218 4.36 9.88 20.78
CA GLU A 218 3.26 10.65 21.35
C GLU A 218 2.49 11.47 20.31
N TRP A 219 3.08 11.72 19.14
CA TRP A 219 2.50 12.53 18.07
C TRP A 219 2.92 12.04 16.69
N LYS A 220 1.93 11.66 15.86
CA LYS A 220 2.17 11.07 14.54
C LYS A 220 1.93 12.01 13.36
N MET A 221 0.95 12.92 13.48
CA MET A 221 0.54 13.78 12.37
C MET A 221 -0.17 15.05 12.86
N PRO A 222 -0.18 16.13 12.05
CA PRO A 222 -1.07 17.27 12.27
C PRO A 222 -2.53 16.83 12.40
N GLN A 223 -3.24 17.39 13.38
CA GLN A 223 -4.59 16.96 13.74
C GLN A 223 -5.58 17.14 12.57
N GLU A 224 -5.38 18.17 11.74
CA GLU A 224 -6.22 18.50 10.60
C GLU A 224 -6.25 17.38 9.55
N LEU A 225 -5.13 16.67 9.36
CA LEU A 225 -5.06 15.53 8.44
C LEU A 225 -5.93 14.37 8.92
N TYR A 226 -5.87 14.09 10.23
CA TYR A 226 -6.71 13.06 10.83
C TYR A 226 -8.20 13.48 10.81
N ASP A 227 -8.49 14.74 11.16
CA ASP A 227 -9.85 15.24 11.33
C ASP A 227 -10.64 15.29 10.02
N ALA A 228 -9.98 15.52 8.89
CA ALA A 228 -10.60 15.56 7.56
C ALA A 228 -11.44 14.31 7.25
N HIS A 229 -11.00 13.15 7.73
CA HIS A 229 -11.63 11.85 7.49
C HIS A 229 -11.72 11.00 8.77
N LYS A 230 -11.83 11.64 9.94
CA LYS A 230 -11.82 10.95 11.25
C LYS A 230 -12.80 9.78 11.38
N GLY A 231 -13.92 9.84 10.66
CA GLY A 231 -14.92 8.77 10.65
C GLY A 231 -14.41 7.50 9.96
N TRP A 232 -13.53 7.63 8.97
CA TRP A 232 -12.88 6.52 8.26
C TRP A 232 -11.85 5.84 9.18
N TRP A 233 -11.08 6.64 9.89
CA TRP A 233 -9.93 6.18 10.68
C TRP A 233 -10.29 5.33 11.90
N LYS A 234 -11.56 5.31 12.32
CA LYS A 234 -12.03 4.39 13.37
C LYS A 234 -11.94 2.91 12.97
N TYR A 235 -11.78 2.62 11.68
CA TYR A 235 -11.56 1.26 11.16
C TYR A 235 -10.09 0.86 11.10
N ALA A 236 -9.16 1.77 11.39
CA ALA A 236 -7.76 1.44 11.56
C ALA A 236 -7.50 0.75 12.91
N PRO A 237 -6.32 0.12 13.11
CA PRO A 237 -5.95 -0.44 14.40
C PRO A 237 -5.95 0.63 15.50
N PRO A 238 -6.22 0.24 16.77
CA PRO A 238 -6.02 1.15 17.90
C PRO A 238 -4.61 1.72 17.90
N GLN A 239 -4.49 3.02 18.14
CA GLN A 239 -3.22 3.75 18.16
C GLN A 239 -2.54 3.76 19.52
#